data_AF-A0A9D1XVG0-F1
#
_entry.id   AF-A0A9D1XVG0-F1
#
_cell.length_a   1.000
_cell.length_b   1.000
_cell.length_c   1.000
_cell.angle_alpha   90.00
_cell.angle_beta   90.00
_cell.angle_gamma   90.00
#
_symmetry.space_group_name_H-M   'P 1'
#
loop_
_entity.id
_entity.type
_entity.pdbx_description
1 polymer ?
#
loop_
_entity_poly.entity_id
_entity_poly.type
_entity_poly.pdbx_seq_one_letter_code
_entity_poly.pdbx_strand_id
1 'polypeptide(L)'
;MISNSDFGKTLTALRERAKLTTAEVAEKLGVSAETVEGWELGRAFPEISTLPEIAAVLKCDINTLFGYKPDNNIPDADSDDDFVYHGDLNSATTGGDLDVFGNVFGDVNAGGSANVTGQVDGNIEVGSDVTVGGNVAGYIDAGDDVTVTGRVDGNIDCGGDIAVGGGVCGDINSGGDVAVKGAVKGNIDCCGDLSVGGAVNGDIDSDGDVSVNGRVSGEVNAGGDVSINGELCGNADIGGDLVLNGSADGNLNIGGDAKINGQLSEGIDCGGDALINGNTHGDLNVGGDLKLNGNHDGDIDVGGDCVVGSKNSDNKLNVTGNVNVGGDCKLWCDVDGDVNVGGDLVLGGNVSGELNVGGRITNK
;
A
#
# COMPACT_ATOMS: atom_id res chain seq x y z
N MET A 1 -33.15 -10.90 -34.93
CA MET A 1 -32.24 -11.03 -36.09
C MET A 1 -31.41 -9.75 -36.11
N ILE A 2 -30.10 -9.83 -35.93
CA ILE A 2 -29.24 -8.63 -35.91
C ILE A 2 -29.22 -7.97 -37.30
N SER A 3 -29.17 -6.64 -37.36
CA SER A 3 -29.05 -5.93 -38.64
C SER A 3 -27.61 -6.01 -39.16
N ASN A 4 -27.41 -6.00 -40.49
CA ASN A 4 -26.06 -5.94 -41.09
C ASN A 4 -25.27 -4.72 -40.61
N SER A 5 -25.97 -3.62 -40.30
CA SER A 5 -25.34 -2.40 -39.76
C SER A 5 -24.81 -2.61 -38.33
N ASP A 6 -25.53 -3.33 -37.48
CA ASP A 6 -25.11 -3.58 -36.10
C ASP A 6 -23.99 -4.62 -36.02
N PHE A 7 -24.03 -5.65 -36.88
CA PHE A 7 -22.91 -6.56 -37.07
C PHE A 7 -21.65 -5.81 -37.52
N GLY A 8 -21.78 -4.94 -38.53
CA GLY A 8 -20.66 -4.15 -39.06
C GLY A 8 -19.99 -3.27 -38.01
N LYS A 9 -20.78 -2.55 -37.20
CA LYS A 9 -20.27 -1.75 -36.07
C LYS A 9 -19.53 -2.62 -35.04
N THR A 10 -20.07 -3.79 -34.71
CA THR A 10 -19.45 -4.72 -33.77
C THR A 10 -18.11 -5.23 -34.30
N LEU A 11 -18.07 -5.58 -35.59
CA LEU A 11 -16.86 -6.01 -36.29
C LEU A 11 -15.76 -4.93 -36.25
N THR A 12 -16.11 -3.67 -36.51
CA THR A 12 -15.19 -2.53 -36.41
C THR A 12 -14.61 -2.40 -35.00
N ALA A 13 -15.46 -2.43 -33.97
CA ALA A 13 -15.03 -2.29 -32.57
C ALA A 13 -14.09 -3.44 -32.14
N LEU A 14 -14.41 -4.68 -32.52
CA LEU A 14 -13.58 -5.85 -32.21
C LEU A 14 -12.22 -5.78 -32.94
N ARG A 15 -12.21 -5.32 -34.19
CA ARG A 15 -10.99 -5.08 -34.95
C ARG A 15 -10.09 -4.05 -34.26
N GLU A 16 -10.66 -2.92 -33.84
CA GLU A 16 -9.92 -1.86 -33.15
C GLU A 16 -9.40 -2.31 -31.78
N ARG A 17 -10.19 -3.08 -31.03
CA ARG A 17 -9.75 -3.73 -29.77
C ARG A 17 -8.57 -4.67 -30.00
N ALA A 18 -8.59 -5.42 -31.10
CA ALA A 18 -7.48 -6.28 -31.51
C ALA A 18 -6.28 -5.50 -32.08
N LYS A 19 -6.37 -4.16 -32.18
CA LYS A 19 -5.36 -3.25 -32.76
C LYS A 19 -4.98 -3.61 -34.20
N LEU A 20 -5.96 -4.07 -34.99
CA LEU A 20 -5.77 -4.43 -36.39
C LEU A 20 -6.40 -3.36 -37.30
N THR A 21 -5.81 -3.17 -38.47
CA THR A 21 -6.37 -2.40 -39.58
C THR A 21 -7.29 -3.28 -40.43
N THR A 22 -8.18 -2.67 -41.21
CA THR A 22 -9.06 -3.39 -42.16
C THR A 22 -8.25 -4.21 -43.17
N ALA A 23 -7.08 -3.71 -43.58
CA ALA A 23 -6.16 -4.41 -44.46
C ALA A 23 -5.55 -5.65 -43.79
N GLU A 24 -5.14 -5.57 -42.53
CA GLU A 24 -4.56 -6.70 -41.79
C GLU A 24 -5.59 -7.80 -41.51
N VAL A 25 -6.84 -7.45 -41.23
CA VAL A 25 -7.93 -8.44 -41.10
C VAL A 25 -8.19 -9.11 -42.44
N ALA A 26 -8.25 -8.35 -43.53
CA ALA A 26 -8.49 -8.87 -44.87
C ALA A 26 -7.38 -9.84 -45.32
N GLU A 27 -6.12 -9.48 -45.07
CA GLU A 27 -4.95 -10.32 -45.36
C GLU A 27 -5.03 -11.66 -44.61
N LYS A 28 -5.39 -11.63 -43.32
CA LYS A 28 -5.52 -12.84 -42.50
C LYS A 28 -6.68 -13.75 -42.91
N LEU A 29 -7.72 -13.18 -43.54
CA LEU A 29 -8.90 -13.91 -44.00
C LEU A 29 -8.83 -14.28 -45.49
N GLY A 30 -7.79 -13.85 -46.22
CA GLY A 30 -7.68 -14.10 -47.66
C GLY A 30 -8.73 -13.38 -48.52
N VAL A 31 -9.27 -12.25 -48.05
CA VAL A 31 -10.26 -11.43 -48.76
C VAL A 31 -9.71 -10.04 -49.09
N SER A 32 -10.43 -9.24 -49.88
CA SER A 32 -10.01 -7.85 -50.15
C SER A 32 -10.34 -6.92 -48.97
N ALA A 33 -9.54 -5.87 -48.76
CA ALA A 33 -9.83 -4.85 -47.74
C ALA A 33 -11.21 -4.20 -47.94
N GLU A 34 -11.63 -4.01 -49.21
CA GLU A 34 -12.97 -3.51 -49.57
C GLU A 34 -14.09 -4.46 -49.13
N THR A 35 -13.83 -5.77 -49.08
CA THR A 35 -14.78 -6.77 -48.58
C THR A 35 -15.01 -6.58 -47.08
N VAL A 36 -13.94 -6.44 -46.30
CA VAL A 36 -14.03 -6.21 -44.84
C VAL A 36 -14.67 -4.85 -44.55
N GLU A 37 -14.31 -3.81 -45.29
CA GLU A 37 -14.94 -2.48 -45.18
C GLU A 37 -16.44 -2.53 -45.55
N GLY A 38 -16.80 -3.35 -46.53
CA GLY A 38 -18.19 -3.63 -46.89
C GLY A 38 -18.98 -4.30 -45.76
N TRP A 39 -18.35 -5.19 -45.00
CA TRP A 39 -18.94 -5.80 -43.80
C TRP A 39 -19.09 -4.77 -42.67
N GLU A 40 -18.03 -3.98 -42.40
CA GLU A 40 -18.02 -2.96 -41.34
C GLU A 40 -19.07 -1.87 -41.56
N LEU A 41 -19.30 -1.46 -42.81
CA LEU A 41 -20.31 -0.45 -43.17
C LEU A 41 -21.73 -1.04 -43.32
N GLY A 42 -21.91 -2.34 -43.09
CA GLY A 42 -23.18 -3.05 -43.23
C GLY A 42 -23.70 -3.14 -44.67
N ARG A 43 -22.84 -2.89 -45.67
CA ARG A 43 -23.16 -2.98 -47.10
C ARG A 43 -23.26 -4.43 -47.57
N ALA A 44 -22.54 -5.34 -46.91
CA ALA A 44 -22.56 -6.78 -47.15
C ALA A 44 -22.48 -7.54 -45.82
N PHE A 45 -22.76 -8.84 -45.84
CA PHE A 45 -22.61 -9.73 -44.69
C PHE A 45 -21.64 -10.87 -45.04
N PRO A 46 -20.74 -11.29 -44.15
CA PRO A 46 -19.83 -12.41 -44.41
C PRO A 46 -20.60 -13.70 -44.68
N GLU A 47 -20.03 -14.61 -45.48
CA GLU A 47 -20.61 -15.94 -45.62
C GLU A 47 -20.50 -16.72 -44.31
N ILE A 48 -21.43 -17.66 -44.09
CA ILE A 48 -21.48 -18.45 -42.84
C ILE A 48 -20.18 -19.18 -42.55
N SER A 49 -19.45 -19.60 -43.60
CA SER A 49 -18.15 -20.26 -43.52
C SER A 49 -17.01 -19.33 -43.09
N THR A 50 -17.14 -18.02 -43.30
CA THR A 50 -16.10 -17.02 -42.97
C THR A 50 -16.19 -16.56 -41.52
N LEU A 51 -17.34 -16.75 -40.86
CA LEU A 51 -17.57 -16.29 -39.48
C LEU A 51 -16.62 -16.92 -38.45
N PRO A 52 -16.34 -18.24 -38.46
CA PRO A 52 -15.39 -18.83 -37.51
C PRO A 52 -13.96 -18.28 -37.70
N GLU A 53 -13.57 -17.98 -38.93
CA GLU A 53 -12.25 -17.43 -39.24
C GLU A 53 -12.13 -15.99 -38.77
N ILE A 54 -13.18 -15.16 -38.96
CA ILE A 54 -13.26 -13.80 -38.42
C ILE A 54 -13.13 -13.84 -36.89
N ALA A 55 -13.90 -14.72 -36.23
CA ALA A 55 -13.87 -14.87 -34.78
C ALA A 55 -12.46 -15.23 -34.26
N ALA A 56 -11.78 -16.16 -34.94
CA ALA A 56 -10.42 -16.57 -34.60
C ALA A 56 -9.40 -15.43 -34.80
N VAL A 57 -9.47 -14.69 -35.91
CA VAL A 57 -8.58 -13.55 -36.19
C VAL A 57 -8.72 -12.45 -35.14
N LEU A 58 -9.95 -12.21 -34.67
CA LEU A 58 -10.27 -11.19 -33.68
C LEU A 58 -10.20 -11.68 -32.23
N LYS A 59 -9.86 -12.96 -32.02
CA LYS A 59 -9.79 -13.62 -30.71
C LYS A 59 -11.07 -13.42 -29.89
N CYS A 60 -12.22 -13.70 -30.49
CA CYS A 60 -13.53 -13.63 -29.83
C CYS A 60 -14.36 -14.88 -30.20
N ASP A 61 -15.43 -15.13 -29.45
CA ASP A 61 -16.40 -16.16 -29.78
C ASP A 61 -17.46 -15.65 -30.80
N ILE A 62 -18.31 -16.56 -31.27
CA ILE A 62 -19.33 -16.26 -32.28
C ILE A 62 -20.44 -15.33 -31.75
N ASN A 63 -20.77 -15.36 -30.47
CA ASN A 63 -21.78 -14.48 -29.87
C ASN A 63 -21.26 -13.05 -29.82
N THR A 64 -20.03 -12.88 -29.34
CA THR A 64 -19.30 -11.61 -29.35
C THR A 64 -19.21 -11.03 -30.76
N LEU A 65 -18.87 -11.86 -31.76
CA LEU A 65 -18.82 -11.44 -33.17
C LEU A 65 -20.17 -10.95 -33.70
N PHE A 66 -21.26 -11.58 -33.28
CA PHE A 66 -22.62 -11.21 -33.66
C PHE A 66 -23.19 -10.08 -32.82
N GLY A 67 -22.41 -9.43 -31.95
CA GLY A 67 -22.93 -8.43 -31.02
C GLY A 67 -24.03 -8.98 -30.11
N TYR A 68 -24.15 -10.31 -30.05
CA TYR A 68 -25.03 -10.98 -29.12
C TYR A 68 -24.32 -10.98 -27.78
N LYS A 69 -24.62 -9.96 -26.99
CA LYS A 69 -24.51 -10.08 -25.55
C LYS A 69 -25.76 -10.83 -25.13
N PRO A 70 -25.67 -12.10 -24.70
CA PRO A 70 -26.77 -12.60 -23.90
C PRO A 70 -26.90 -11.63 -22.71
N ASP A 71 -28.12 -11.43 -22.18
CA ASP A 71 -28.26 -10.90 -20.83
C ASP A 71 -27.62 -11.95 -19.90
N ASN A 72 -26.29 -11.92 -19.82
CA ASN A 72 -25.46 -12.70 -18.93
C ASN A 72 -25.48 -12.04 -17.56
N ASN A 73 -26.70 -11.75 -17.10
CA ASN A 73 -26.98 -11.41 -15.72
C ASN A 73 -27.47 -12.68 -15.06
N ILE A 74 -27.14 -12.86 -13.79
CA ILE A 74 -27.70 -13.95 -13.02
C ILE A 74 -29.22 -13.73 -12.95
N PRO A 75 -30.04 -14.69 -13.39
CA PRO A 75 -31.43 -14.45 -13.74
C PRO A 75 -32.39 -14.27 -12.55
N ASP A 76 -31.93 -14.44 -11.31
CA ASP A 76 -32.82 -14.40 -10.13
C ASP A 76 -32.13 -13.79 -8.89
N ALA A 77 -32.11 -12.46 -8.82
CA ALA A 77 -31.59 -11.69 -7.70
C ALA A 77 -32.39 -11.88 -6.38
N ASP A 78 -33.59 -12.45 -6.46
CA ASP A 78 -34.51 -12.62 -5.31
C ASP A 78 -34.44 -14.04 -4.71
N SER A 79 -33.52 -14.89 -5.17
CA SER A 79 -33.31 -16.23 -4.66
C SER A 79 -32.07 -16.30 -3.75
N ASP A 80 -32.22 -16.89 -2.56
CA ASP A 80 -31.13 -17.25 -1.64
C ASP A 80 -30.30 -18.45 -2.17
N ASP A 81 -30.31 -18.67 -3.50
CA ASP A 81 -29.69 -19.82 -4.14
C ASP A 81 -28.23 -19.52 -4.49
N ASP A 82 -27.38 -20.54 -4.35
CA ASP A 82 -25.99 -20.46 -4.77
C ASP A 82 -25.88 -20.61 -6.29
N PHE A 83 -25.06 -19.75 -6.92
CA PHE A 83 -24.85 -19.77 -8.37
C PHE A 83 -23.41 -20.08 -8.74
N VAL A 84 -23.25 -21.02 -9.67
CA VAL A 84 -21.98 -21.31 -10.33
C VAL A 84 -22.10 -20.99 -11.82
N TYR A 85 -21.33 -20.03 -12.30
CA TYR A 85 -21.31 -19.61 -13.70
C TYR A 85 -19.96 -19.84 -14.35
N HIS A 86 -19.97 -20.36 -15.58
CA HIS A 86 -18.77 -20.56 -16.39
C HIS A 86 -18.77 -19.61 -17.59
N GLY A 87 -17.75 -18.73 -17.64
CA GLY A 87 -17.60 -17.71 -18.67
C GLY A 87 -17.77 -16.29 -18.11
N ASP A 88 -17.81 -15.31 -19.01
CA ASP A 88 -17.89 -13.90 -18.63
C ASP A 88 -19.35 -13.43 -18.40
N LEU A 89 -19.53 -12.57 -17.39
CA LEU A 89 -20.80 -11.91 -17.04
C LEU A 89 -20.73 -10.41 -17.31
N ASN A 90 -21.87 -9.78 -17.60
CA ASN A 90 -21.95 -8.31 -17.65
C ASN A 90 -22.06 -7.72 -16.23
N SER A 91 -22.85 -8.38 -15.38
CA SER A 91 -22.95 -8.14 -13.94
C SER A 91 -23.45 -9.43 -13.26
N ALA A 92 -23.28 -9.52 -11.96
CA ALA A 92 -23.70 -10.67 -11.17
C ALA A 92 -24.51 -10.21 -9.94
N THR A 93 -25.65 -10.83 -9.68
CA THR A 93 -26.47 -10.55 -8.50
C THR A 93 -27.16 -11.82 -8.03
N THR A 94 -26.96 -12.20 -6.77
CA THR A 94 -27.62 -13.35 -6.13
C THR A 94 -27.83 -13.09 -4.62
N GLY A 95 -28.81 -13.75 -4.00
CA GLY A 95 -28.98 -13.74 -2.54
C GLY A 95 -28.09 -14.76 -1.81
N GLY A 96 -27.60 -15.79 -2.50
CA GLY A 96 -26.71 -16.82 -1.95
C GLY A 96 -25.23 -16.60 -2.28
N ASP A 97 -24.46 -17.69 -2.34
CA ASP A 97 -23.06 -17.68 -2.77
C ASP A 97 -22.94 -17.56 -4.31
N LEU A 98 -21.81 -17.01 -4.76
CA LEU A 98 -21.54 -16.79 -6.18
C LEU A 98 -20.14 -17.25 -6.58
N ASP A 99 -20.06 -18.23 -7.49
CA ASP A 99 -18.83 -18.62 -8.16
C ASP A 99 -18.87 -18.24 -9.66
N VAL A 100 -17.93 -17.40 -10.11
CA VAL A 100 -17.75 -17.02 -11.52
C VAL A 100 -16.40 -17.50 -12.04
N PHE A 101 -16.44 -18.53 -12.88
CA PHE A 101 -15.28 -19.02 -13.63
C PHE A 101 -15.07 -18.20 -14.92
N GLY A 102 -14.80 -16.90 -14.76
CA GLY A 102 -14.57 -15.93 -15.84
C GLY A 102 -14.43 -14.51 -15.28
N ASN A 103 -14.62 -13.51 -16.14
CA ASN A 103 -14.62 -12.09 -15.75
C ASN A 103 -16.04 -11.57 -15.51
N VAL A 104 -16.16 -10.49 -14.74
CA VAL A 104 -17.40 -9.72 -14.61
C VAL A 104 -17.14 -8.29 -15.06
N PHE A 105 -17.85 -7.81 -16.09
CA PHE A 105 -17.62 -6.48 -16.67
C PHE A 105 -18.38 -5.33 -15.98
N GLY A 106 -18.94 -5.60 -14.81
CA GLY A 106 -19.80 -4.71 -14.05
C GLY A 106 -19.90 -5.22 -12.62
N ASP A 107 -20.97 -4.84 -11.93
CA ASP A 107 -21.06 -5.05 -10.49
C ASP A 107 -21.28 -6.53 -10.12
N VAL A 108 -20.76 -6.91 -8.95
CA VAL A 108 -20.93 -8.21 -8.32
C VAL A 108 -21.63 -8.01 -6.97
N ASN A 109 -22.86 -8.51 -6.85
CA ASN A 109 -23.63 -8.46 -5.63
C ASN A 109 -23.96 -9.88 -5.17
N ALA A 110 -23.62 -10.25 -3.93
CA ALA A 110 -23.95 -11.57 -3.38
C ALA A 110 -24.38 -11.44 -1.91
N GLY A 111 -25.44 -12.12 -1.50
CA GLY A 111 -25.83 -12.16 -0.08
C GLY A 111 -24.92 -13.08 0.75
N GLY A 112 -24.30 -14.09 0.13
CA GLY A 112 -23.27 -14.94 0.71
C GLY A 112 -21.86 -14.48 0.31
N SER A 113 -20.97 -15.43 -0.02
CA SER A 113 -19.61 -15.17 -0.51
C SER A 113 -19.56 -15.06 -2.04
N ALA A 114 -18.57 -14.34 -2.58
CA ALA A 114 -18.35 -14.21 -4.02
C ALA A 114 -16.92 -14.56 -4.44
N ASN A 115 -16.78 -15.55 -5.32
CA ASN A 115 -15.53 -15.98 -5.92
C ASN A 115 -15.53 -15.69 -7.43
N VAL A 116 -14.73 -14.72 -7.88
CA VAL A 116 -14.50 -14.44 -9.30
C VAL A 116 -13.09 -14.84 -9.68
N THR A 117 -12.93 -15.86 -10.50
CA THR A 117 -11.58 -16.33 -10.90
C THR A 117 -10.84 -15.35 -11.82
N GLY A 118 -11.57 -14.50 -12.54
CA GLY A 118 -11.04 -13.47 -13.44
C GLY A 118 -11.01 -12.07 -12.82
N GLN A 119 -11.19 -11.05 -13.66
CA GLN A 119 -11.24 -9.64 -13.25
C GLN A 119 -12.69 -9.18 -13.01
N VAL A 120 -12.84 -8.12 -12.22
CA VAL A 120 -14.11 -7.42 -12.03
C VAL A 120 -13.95 -5.95 -12.45
N ASP A 121 -14.66 -5.54 -13.49
CA ASP A 121 -14.69 -4.15 -13.98
C ASP A 121 -15.91 -3.39 -13.41
N GLY A 122 -16.12 -3.48 -12.10
CA GLY A 122 -17.24 -2.88 -11.40
C GLY A 122 -17.07 -2.96 -9.89
N ASN A 123 -18.13 -2.59 -9.16
CA ASN A 123 -18.13 -2.64 -7.70
C ASN A 123 -18.49 -4.03 -7.20
N ILE A 124 -18.08 -4.35 -5.98
CA ILE A 124 -18.37 -5.63 -5.33
C ILE A 124 -19.05 -5.34 -3.98
N GLU A 125 -20.26 -5.86 -3.78
CA GLU A 125 -21.01 -5.76 -2.52
C GLU A 125 -21.45 -7.16 -2.08
N VAL A 126 -20.83 -7.68 -1.03
CA VAL A 126 -20.91 -9.11 -0.69
C VAL A 126 -21.13 -9.29 0.81
N GLY A 127 -22.08 -10.14 1.18
CA GLY A 127 -22.48 -10.32 2.59
C GLY A 127 -21.44 -11.04 3.45
N SER A 128 -20.54 -11.81 2.84
CA SER A 128 -19.45 -12.54 3.51
C SER A 128 -18.11 -12.31 2.80
N ASP A 129 -17.46 -13.37 2.28
CA ASP A 129 -16.10 -13.28 1.74
C ASP A 129 -16.08 -12.87 0.26
N VAL A 130 -15.10 -12.06 -0.13
CA VAL A 130 -14.79 -11.74 -1.53
C VAL A 130 -13.46 -12.37 -1.92
N THR A 131 -13.45 -13.19 -2.97
CA THR A 131 -12.21 -13.64 -3.62
C THR A 131 -12.19 -13.25 -5.10
N VAL A 132 -11.19 -12.48 -5.52
CA VAL A 132 -10.97 -12.13 -6.93
C VAL A 132 -9.59 -12.59 -7.41
N GLY A 133 -9.58 -13.45 -8.42
CA GLY A 133 -8.37 -14.01 -9.03
C GLY A 133 -7.64 -13.05 -9.98
N GLY A 134 -8.20 -11.88 -10.25
CA GLY A 134 -7.66 -10.83 -11.10
C GLY A 134 -7.62 -9.46 -10.42
N ASN A 135 -7.82 -8.41 -11.22
CA ASN A 135 -7.93 -7.04 -10.74
C ASN A 135 -9.40 -6.68 -10.47
N VAL A 136 -9.60 -5.67 -9.63
CA VAL A 136 -10.91 -5.03 -9.41
C VAL A 136 -10.80 -3.56 -9.79
N ALA A 137 -11.67 -3.09 -10.70
CA ALA A 137 -11.75 -1.69 -11.12
C ALA A 137 -13.02 -1.02 -10.55
N GLY A 138 -13.12 -1.03 -9.22
CA GLY A 138 -14.22 -0.51 -8.42
C GLY A 138 -13.94 -0.66 -6.94
N TYR A 139 -14.89 -0.27 -6.08
CA TYR A 139 -14.78 -0.53 -4.64
C TYR A 139 -15.21 -1.96 -4.31
N ILE A 140 -14.80 -2.42 -3.13
CA ILE A 140 -15.18 -3.70 -2.55
C ILE A 140 -15.76 -3.43 -1.17
N ASP A 141 -16.96 -3.92 -0.90
CA ASP A 141 -17.61 -3.97 0.41
C ASP A 141 -17.94 -5.44 0.70
N ALA A 142 -17.35 -5.97 1.77
CA ALA A 142 -17.48 -7.37 2.18
C ALA A 142 -17.83 -7.48 3.67
N GLY A 143 -18.74 -8.38 4.03
CA GLY A 143 -19.06 -8.62 5.44
C GLY A 143 -17.90 -9.21 6.24
N ASP A 144 -17.10 -10.07 5.61
CA ASP A 144 -16.02 -10.82 6.24
C ASP A 144 -14.68 -10.52 5.52
N ASP A 145 -14.02 -11.51 4.89
CA ASP A 145 -12.65 -11.33 4.35
C ASP A 145 -12.63 -10.86 2.89
N VAL A 146 -11.60 -10.11 2.49
CA VAL A 146 -11.33 -9.76 1.09
C VAL A 146 -9.98 -10.30 0.64
N THR A 147 -9.97 -11.13 -0.39
CA THR A 147 -8.76 -11.60 -1.07
C THR A 147 -8.76 -11.22 -2.55
N VAL A 148 -7.82 -10.38 -2.99
CA VAL A 148 -7.63 -10.02 -4.40
C VAL A 148 -6.20 -10.35 -4.82
N THR A 149 -6.02 -11.23 -5.80
CA THR A 149 -4.65 -11.60 -6.23
C THR A 149 -3.96 -10.48 -7.02
N GLY A 150 -4.75 -9.66 -7.72
CA GLY A 150 -4.29 -8.52 -8.53
C GLY A 150 -4.34 -7.20 -7.78
N ARG A 151 -4.53 -6.11 -8.53
CA ARG A 151 -4.67 -4.75 -8.00
C ARG A 151 -6.15 -4.39 -7.82
N VAL A 152 -6.42 -3.55 -6.82
CA VAL A 152 -7.71 -2.86 -6.66
C VAL A 152 -7.56 -1.38 -7.03
N ASP A 153 -8.48 -0.88 -7.85
CA ASP A 153 -8.60 0.54 -8.24
C ASP A 153 -9.90 1.12 -7.67
N GLY A 154 -9.95 1.19 -6.35
CA GLY A 154 -11.09 1.64 -5.55
C GLY A 154 -10.83 1.36 -4.07
N ASN A 155 -11.78 1.75 -3.23
CA ASN A 155 -11.72 1.51 -1.79
C ASN A 155 -11.99 0.03 -1.48
N ILE A 156 -11.51 -0.44 -0.34
CA ILE A 156 -11.79 -1.78 0.18
C ILE A 156 -12.29 -1.64 1.60
N ASP A 157 -13.52 -2.04 1.86
CA ASP A 157 -14.14 -2.08 3.17
C ASP A 157 -14.49 -3.53 3.50
N CYS A 158 -14.02 -4.05 4.63
CA CYS A 158 -14.47 -5.36 5.10
C CYS A 158 -14.49 -5.53 6.62
N GLY A 159 -15.30 -6.47 7.11
CA GLY A 159 -15.38 -6.79 8.54
C GLY A 159 -14.28 -7.73 9.05
N GLY A 160 -13.66 -8.50 8.16
CA GLY A 160 -12.56 -9.44 8.43
C GLY A 160 -11.22 -8.93 7.94
N ASP A 161 -10.38 -9.81 7.39
CA ASP A 161 -9.03 -9.53 6.92
C ASP A 161 -8.98 -9.11 5.44
N ILE A 162 -8.01 -8.27 5.07
CA ILE A 162 -7.76 -7.86 3.66
C ILE A 162 -6.42 -8.40 3.19
N ALA A 163 -6.42 -9.16 2.09
CA ALA A 163 -5.23 -9.64 1.40
C ALA A 163 -5.22 -9.23 -0.08
N VAL A 164 -4.32 -8.32 -0.47
CA VAL A 164 -4.16 -7.87 -1.86
C VAL A 164 -2.77 -8.21 -2.40
N GLY A 165 -2.73 -9.00 -3.48
CA GLY A 165 -1.49 -9.44 -4.12
C GLY A 165 -0.81 -8.37 -4.99
N GLY A 166 -1.57 -7.36 -5.44
CA GLY A 166 -1.10 -6.17 -6.12
C GLY A 166 -1.06 -4.94 -5.19
N GLY A 167 -1.25 -3.75 -5.77
CA GLY A 167 -1.43 -2.51 -5.00
C GLY A 167 -2.90 -2.14 -4.84
N VAL A 168 -3.16 -1.08 -4.09
CA VAL A 168 -4.51 -0.50 -3.90
C VAL A 168 -4.45 0.99 -4.24
N CYS A 169 -5.45 1.48 -4.96
CA CYS A 169 -5.63 2.90 -5.27
C CYS A 169 -7.01 3.34 -4.79
N GLY A 170 -7.08 3.60 -3.49
CA GLY A 170 -8.27 3.85 -2.71
C GLY A 170 -7.92 3.62 -1.24
N ASP A 171 -8.85 3.98 -0.37
CA ASP A 171 -8.73 3.78 1.07
C ASP A 171 -9.01 2.31 1.43
N ILE A 172 -8.43 1.84 2.53
CA ILE A 172 -8.59 0.48 3.04
C ILE A 172 -9.15 0.56 4.46
N ASN A 173 -10.28 -0.08 4.72
CA ASN A 173 -10.86 -0.24 6.06
C ASN A 173 -11.08 -1.73 6.36
N SER A 174 -10.45 -2.22 7.41
CA SER A 174 -10.48 -3.64 7.80
C SER A 174 -10.86 -3.80 9.27
N GLY A 175 -11.80 -4.71 9.55
CA GLY A 175 -12.07 -5.15 10.93
C GLY A 175 -11.01 -6.11 11.49
N GLY A 176 -10.11 -6.61 10.63
CA GLY A 176 -8.99 -7.47 10.99
C GLY A 176 -7.65 -6.98 10.46
N ASP A 177 -6.80 -7.90 10.03
CA ASP A 177 -5.46 -7.64 9.52
C ASP A 177 -5.51 -7.09 8.07
N VAL A 178 -4.48 -6.37 7.65
CA VAL A 178 -4.31 -5.90 6.27
C VAL A 178 -2.95 -6.31 5.72
N ALA A 179 -2.95 -7.05 4.61
CA ALA A 179 -1.75 -7.47 3.90
C ALA A 179 -1.82 -7.07 2.41
N VAL A 180 -1.07 -6.04 2.03
CA VAL A 180 -0.95 -5.57 0.63
C VAL A 180 0.47 -5.79 0.13
N LYS A 181 0.67 -6.66 -0.86
CA LYS A 181 2.03 -6.93 -1.38
C LYS A 181 2.61 -5.77 -2.20
N GLY A 182 1.76 -4.95 -2.81
CA GLY A 182 2.13 -3.77 -3.59
C GLY A 182 2.14 -2.48 -2.77
N ALA A 183 2.03 -1.35 -3.48
CA ALA A 183 1.88 -0.03 -2.86
C ALA A 183 0.41 0.32 -2.63
N VAL A 184 0.15 1.16 -1.63
CA VAL A 184 -1.18 1.70 -1.33
C VAL A 184 -1.18 3.21 -1.58
N LYS A 185 -2.21 3.70 -2.27
CA LYS A 185 -2.48 5.12 -2.48
C LYS A 185 -3.85 5.45 -1.93
N GLY A 186 -3.89 5.89 -0.68
CA GLY A 186 -5.08 6.03 0.13
C GLY A 186 -4.71 5.77 1.59
N ASN A 187 -5.63 6.07 2.48
CA ASN A 187 -5.48 5.81 3.90
C ASN A 187 -5.72 4.33 4.21
N ILE A 188 -5.18 3.87 5.33
CA ILE A 188 -5.34 2.49 5.79
C ILE A 188 -5.77 2.53 7.25
N ASP A 189 -6.97 2.03 7.53
CA ASP A 189 -7.50 1.83 8.88
C ASP A 189 -7.72 0.33 9.11
N CYS A 190 -7.06 -0.25 10.11
CA CYS A 190 -7.21 -1.67 10.45
C CYS A 190 -7.20 -1.94 11.95
N CYS A 191 -8.11 -2.79 12.43
CA CYS A 191 -8.14 -3.19 13.84
C CYS A 191 -7.12 -4.28 14.20
N GLY A 192 -6.40 -4.81 13.21
CA GLY A 192 -5.33 -5.80 13.37
C GLY A 192 -3.96 -5.27 12.94
N ASP A 193 -3.10 -6.20 12.51
CA ASP A 193 -1.76 -5.90 12.02
C ASP A 193 -1.77 -5.43 10.56
N LEU A 194 -0.86 -4.51 10.22
CA LEU A 194 -0.65 -4.01 8.86
C LEU A 194 0.67 -4.49 8.27
N SER A 195 0.62 -5.08 7.07
CA SER A 195 1.78 -5.40 6.26
C SER A 195 1.65 -4.85 4.83
N VAL A 196 2.52 -3.91 4.45
CA VAL A 196 2.61 -3.36 3.10
C VAL A 196 3.96 -3.63 2.47
N GLY A 197 3.97 -4.39 1.37
CA GLY A 197 5.16 -4.75 0.61
C GLY A 197 5.75 -3.61 -0.21
N GLY A 198 4.98 -2.56 -0.49
CA GLY A 198 5.38 -1.35 -1.21
C GLY A 198 5.41 -0.10 -0.33
N ALA A 199 5.24 1.06 -0.98
CA ALA A 199 5.07 2.34 -0.30
C ALA A 199 3.60 2.60 0.05
N VAL A 200 3.37 3.43 1.06
CA VAL A 200 2.05 3.96 1.43
C VAL A 200 2.05 5.47 1.18
N ASN A 201 1.04 5.95 0.47
CA ASN A 201 0.81 7.38 0.25
C ASN A 201 -0.59 7.72 0.76
N GLY A 202 -0.66 8.04 2.04
CA GLY A 202 -1.84 8.17 2.87
C GLY A 202 -1.46 7.90 4.33
N ASP A 203 -2.39 8.18 5.23
CA ASP A 203 -2.22 7.95 6.67
C ASP A 203 -2.45 6.47 6.99
N ILE A 204 -1.83 6.00 8.07
CA ILE A 204 -1.96 4.64 8.59
C ILE A 204 -2.49 4.71 10.01
N ASP A 205 -3.59 3.99 10.28
CA ASP A 205 -4.10 3.69 11.61
C ASP A 205 -4.21 2.17 11.78
N SER A 206 -3.52 1.64 12.77
CA SER A 206 -3.51 0.21 13.10
C SER A 206 -3.53 0.01 14.61
N ASP A 207 -4.49 -0.77 15.11
CA ASP A 207 -4.50 -1.16 16.53
C ASP A 207 -3.34 -2.13 16.87
N GLY A 208 -2.75 -2.78 15.84
CA GLY A 208 -1.67 -3.76 15.95
C GLY A 208 -0.30 -3.25 15.50
N ASP A 209 0.52 -4.17 14.97
CA ASP A 209 1.86 -3.89 14.46
C ASP A 209 1.79 -3.35 13.02
N VAL A 210 2.67 -2.40 12.68
CA VAL A 210 2.79 -1.85 11.32
C VAL A 210 4.13 -2.22 10.69
N SER A 211 4.09 -2.91 9.54
CA SER A 211 5.26 -3.24 8.73
C SER A 211 5.14 -2.69 7.31
N VAL A 212 5.99 -1.75 6.93
CA VAL A 212 6.03 -1.18 5.58
C VAL A 212 7.42 -1.35 4.97
N ASN A 213 7.48 -2.07 3.84
CA ASN A 213 8.74 -2.32 3.13
C ASN A 213 9.23 -1.11 2.31
N GLY A 214 8.34 -0.18 1.98
CA GLY A 214 8.64 1.05 1.26
C GLY A 214 8.66 2.29 2.14
N ARG A 215 8.49 3.45 1.49
CA ARG A 215 8.30 4.75 2.14
C ARG A 215 6.85 4.91 2.60
N VAL A 216 6.63 5.61 3.70
CA VAL A 216 5.33 6.12 4.13
C VAL A 216 5.31 7.64 3.93
N SER A 217 4.30 8.13 3.21
CA SER A 217 4.03 9.56 3.04
C SER A 217 2.65 9.87 3.64
N GLY A 218 2.63 10.15 4.93
CA GLY A 218 1.44 10.27 5.78
C GLY A 218 1.81 10.03 7.24
N GLU A 219 0.84 10.23 8.13
CA GLU A 219 0.97 9.92 9.55
C GLU A 219 0.89 8.41 9.81
N VAL A 220 1.50 7.94 10.91
CA VAL A 220 1.44 6.53 11.33
C VAL A 220 1.01 6.46 12.79
N ASN A 221 -0.16 5.88 13.03
CA ASN A 221 -0.65 5.53 14.36
C ASN A 221 -0.62 4.00 14.47
N ALA A 222 0.07 3.48 15.47
CA ALA A 222 0.18 2.05 15.73
C ALA A 222 0.02 1.75 17.21
N GLY A 223 -0.88 0.84 17.57
CA GLY A 223 -0.99 0.33 18.93
C GLY A 223 0.20 -0.55 19.33
N GLY A 224 0.81 -1.23 18.36
CA GLY A 224 1.95 -2.13 18.52
C GLY A 224 3.28 -1.54 18.03
N ASP A 225 4.13 -2.41 17.51
CA ASP A 225 5.46 -2.08 16.99
C ASP A 225 5.37 -1.53 15.56
N VAL A 226 6.30 -0.64 15.18
CA VAL A 226 6.42 -0.14 13.81
C VAL A 226 7.77 -0.47 13.21
N SER A 227 7.76 -1.09 12.02
CA SER A 227 8.94 -1.35 11.21
C SER A 227 8.78 -0.78 9.80
N ILE A 228 9.54 0.27 9.47
CA ILE A 228 9.55 0.89 8.14
C ILE A 228 10.93 0.72 7.52
N ASN A 229 11.00 0.02 6.38
CA ASN A 229 12.25 -0.20 5.65
C ASN A 229 12.67 1.02 4.81
N GLY A 230 11.74 1.91 4.46
CA GLY A 230 11.99 3.14 3.74
C GLY A 230 12.05 4.38 4.64
N GLU A 231 11.62 5.52 4.09
CA GLU A 231 11.48 6.79 4.79
C GLU A 231 10.08 6.92 5.42
N LEU A 232 9.99 7.67 6.52
CA LEU A 232 8.73 8.15 7.09
C LEU A 232 8.63 9.66 6.87
N CYS A 233 7.62 10.10 6.12
CA CYS A 233 7.36 11.52 5.85
C CYS A 233 6.01 11.92 6.45
N GLY A 234 6.03 12.12 7.76
CA GLY A 234 4.87 12.39 8.61
C GLY A 234 5.23 12.10 10.06
N ASN A 235 4.31 12.43 10.96
CA ASN A 235 4.46 12.10 12.38
C ASN A 235 4.19 10.60 12.62
N ALA A 236 4.67 10.08 13.73
CA ALA A 236 4.26 8.75 14.19
C ALA A 236 3.98 8.71 15.69
N ASP A 237 2.85 8.11 16.05
CA ASP A 237 2.47 7.76 17.43
C ASP A 237 2.45 6.22 17.53
N ILE A 238 3.36 5.68 18.35
CA ILE A 238 3.67 4.25 18.39
C ILE A 238 3.59 3.74 19.82
N GLY A 239 2.71 2.77 20.08
CA GLY A 239 2.56 2.17 21.40
C GLY A 239 3.74 1.29 21.81
N GLY A 240 4.35 0.59 20.84
CA GLY A 240 5.49 -0.31 21.03
C GLY A 240 6.83 0.28 20.61
N ASP A 241 7.65 -0.55 19.97
CA ASP A 241 9.00 -0.21 19.50
C ASP A 241 8.98 0.34 18.06
N LEU A 242 9.96 1.19 17.72
CA LEU A 242 10.20 1.66 16.36
C LEU A 242 11.51 1.11 15.78
N VAL A 243 11.42 0.53 14.59
CA VAL A 243 12.56 0.28 13.70
C VAL A 243 12.37 1.02 12.37
N LEU A 244 13.15 2.07 12.16
CA LEU A 244 13.16 2.84 10.91
C LEU A 244 14.51 2.69 10.20
N ASN A 245 14.51 2.01 9.04
CA ASN A 245 15.74 1.81 8.27
C ASN A 245 16.11 2.98 7.35
N GLY A 246 15.20 3.94 7.15
CA GLY A 246 15.46 5.21 6.46
C GLY A 246 15.44 6.42 7.39
N SER A 247 15.14 7.59 6.83
CA SER A 247 15.01 8.85 7.56
C SER A 247 13.56 9.11 7.97
N ALA A 248 13.36 9.90 9.02
CA ALA A 248 12.08 10.45 9.45
C ALA A 248 12.04 11.97 9.26
N ASP A 249 10.96 12.45 8.65
CA ASP A 249 10.65 13.86 8.43
C ASP A 249 9.32 14.22 9.12
N GLY A 250 9.34 14.13 10.45
CA GLY A 250 8.20 14.39 11.33
C GLY A 250 8.54 14.00 12.77
N ASN A 251 7.67 14.35 13.72
CA ASN A 251 7.86 14.04 15.14
C ASN A 251 7.53 12.58 15.41
N LEU A 252 8.31 11.93 16.28
CA LEU A 252 8.12 10.53 16.64
C LEU A 252 7.85 10.40 18.13
N ASN A 253 6.72 9.81 18.49
CA ASN A 253 6.34 9.49 19.85
C ASN A 253 6.23 7.96 19.99
N ILE A 254 7.07 7.38 20.83
CA ILE A 254 7.33 5.94 20.87
C ILE A 254 7.27 5.49 22.33
N GLY A 255 6.35 4.59 22.65
CA GLY A 255 6.17 4.04 23.99
C GLY A 255 7.34 3.16 24.43
N GLY A 256 7.92 2.40 23.49
CA GLY A 256 9.04 1.48 23.70
C GLY A 256 10.39 2.03 23.23
N ASP A 257 11.20 1.16 22.63
CA ASP A 257 12.55 1.46 22.15
C ASP A 257 12.52 2.02 20.73
N ALA A 258 13.46 2.92 20.41
CA ALA A 258 13.61 3.53 19.10
C ALA A 258 14.93 3.15 18.44
N LYS A 259 14.87 2.64 17.21
CA LYS A 259 16.04 2.45 16.34
C LYS A 259 15.84 3.12 14.99
N ILE A 260 16.60 4.18 14.75
CA ILE A 260 16.55 4.98 13.52
C ILE A 260 17.90 4.91 12.81
N ASN A 261 17.93 4.34 11.61
CA ASN A 261 19.17 4.19 10.84
C ASN A 261 19.50 5.40 9.96
N GLY A 262 18.52 6.25 9.65
CA GLY A 262 18.67 7.46 8.85
C GLY A 262 18.68 8.74 9.68
N GLN A 263 18.36 9.85 9.01
CA GLN A 263 18.27 11.18 9.62
C GLN A 263 16.92 11.35 10.31
N LEU A 264 16.88 12.22 11.31
CA LEU A 264 15.66 12.68 11.96
C LEU A 264 15.58 14.21 11.82
N SER A 265 14.57 14.70 11.12
CA SER A 265 14.40 16.14 10.86
C SER A 265 13.71 16.91 11.98
N GLU A 266 12.98 16.23 12.86
CA GLU A 266 12.23 16.82 13.98
C GLU A 266 12.46 16.04 15.28
N GLY A 267 11.68 16.29 16.34
CA GLY A 267 11.94 15.70 17.65
C GLY A 267 11.55 14.23 17.79
N ILE A 268 12.04 13.62 18.87
CA ILE A 268 11.60 12.30 19.36
C ILE A 268 11.23 12.38 20.84
N ASP A 269 10.15 11.70 21.21
CA ASP A 269 9.81 11.32 22.57
C ASP A 269 9.78 9.79 22.64
N CYS A 270 10.73 9.19 23.33
CA CYS A 270 10.92 7.75 23.42
C CYS A 270 10.90 7.32 24.89
N GLY A 271 9.96 6.46 25.26
CA GLY A 271 9.84 5.95 26.62
C GLY A 271 10.99 5.02 27.02
N GLY A 272 11.53 4.26 26.07
CA GLY A 272 12.62 3.30 26.24
C GLY A 272 14.00 3.83 25.82
N ASP A 273 14.80 2.95 25.23
CA ASP A 273 16.14 3.25 24.73
C ASP A 273 16.09 3.77 23.29
N ALA A 274 16.98 4.70 22.94
CA ALA A 274 17.08 5.24 21.59
C ALA A 274 18.47 5.01 20.96
N LEU A 275 18.50 4.42 19.77
CA LEU A 275 19.66 4.31 18.89
C LEU A 275 19.41 5.06 17.57
N ILE A 276 20.16 6.13 17.35
CA ILE A 276 20.05 6.95 16.13
C ILE A 276 21.39 6.97 15.38
N ASN A 277 21.39 6.51 14.12
CA ASN A 277 22.58 6.40 13.27
C ASN A 277 22.73 7.54 12.24
N GLY A 278 21.93 8.60 12.35
CA GLY A 278 22.01 9.79 11.51
C GLY A 278 22.05 11.08 12.30
N ASN A 279 22.05 12.21 11.58
CA ASN A 279 21.88 13.52 12.20
C ASN A 279 20.44 13.69 12.67
N THR A 280 20.28 14.45 13.73
CA THR A 280 19.01 14.74 14.38
C THR A 280 18.83 16.25 14.49
N HIS A 281 17.61 16.74 14.41
CA HIS A 281 17.22 18.12 14.73
C HIS A 281 15.99 18.05 15.66
N GLY A 282 15.55 19.17 16.22
CA GLY A 282 14.48 19.17 17.23
C GLY A 282 14.97 18.55 18.54
N ASP A 283 14.10 18.36 19.53
CA ASP A 283 14.52 17.86 20.84
C ASP A 283 14.57 16.32 20.87
N LEU A 284 15.56 15.73 21.57
CA LEU A 284 15.61 14.30 21.86
C LEU A 284 15.24 14.06 23.33
N ASN A 285 14.03 13.56 23.56
CA ASN A 285 13.58 13.12 24.88
C ASN A 285 13.59 11.59 24.95
N VAL A 286 14.43 11.02 25.81
CA VAL A 286 14.62 9.57 25.93
C VAL A 286 14.54 9.15 27.40
N GLY A 287 13.57 8.30 27.74
CA GLY A 287 13.37 7.80 29.10
C GLY A 287 14.48 6.86 29.56
N GLY A 288 14.98 6.01 28.66
CA GLY A 288 16.08 5.07 28.87
C GLY A 288 17.43 5.62 28.45
N ASP A 289 18.23 4.78 27.79
CA ASP A 289 19.57 5.12 27.32
C ASP A 289 19.55 5.70 25.89
N LEU A 290 20.38 6.71 25.63
CA LEU A 290 20.56 7.28 24.29
C LEU A 290 21.93 6.93 23.72
N LYS A 291 21.94 6.43 22.47
CA LYS A 291 23.11 6.40 21.62
C LYS A 291 22.86 7.13 20.29
N LEU A 292 23.52 8.26 20.13
CA LEU A 292 23.48 9.07 18.90
C LEU A 292 24.83 8.97 18.17
N ASN A 293 24.84 8.51 16.92
CA ASN A 293 26.04 8.42 16.08
C ASN A 293 26.13 9.54 15.02
N GLY A 294 25.41 10.65 15.22
CA GLY A 294 25.40 11.82 14.32
C GLY A 294 25.45 13.15 15.07
N ASN A 295 25.27 14.25 14.33
CA ASN A 295 25.09 15.57 14.93
C ASN A 295 23.69 15.71 15.52
N HIS A 296 23.55 16.65 16.44
CA HIS A 296 22.26 17.05 16.98
C HIS A 296 22.09 18.57 16.93
N ASP A 297 20.87 19.01 16.60
CA ASP A 297 20.43 20.40 16.69
C ASP A 297 19.14 20.53 17.49
N GLY A 298 19.28 20.79 18.80
CA GLY A 298 18.20 20.82 19.78
C GLY A 298 18.68 20.42 21.19
N ASP A 299 17.74 20.33 22.13
CA ASP A 299 18.07 19.85 23.47
C ASP A 299 18.07 18.31 23.53
N ILE A 300 19.00 17.74 24.28
CA ILE A 300 19.07 16.30 24.57
C ILE A 300 18.74 16.07 26.04
N ASP A 301 17.62 15.41 26.31
CA ASP A 301 17.15 15.02 27.63
C ASP A 301 17.07 13.49 27.75
N VAL A 302 17.92 12.91 28.60
CA VAL A 302 18.06 11.45 28.74
C VAL A 302 17.93 11.03 30.20
N GLY A 303 17.01 10.11 30.49
CA GLY A 303 16.81 9.56 31.83
C GLY A 303 17.95 8.63 32.28
N GLY A 304 18.43 7.78 31.36
CA GLY A 304 19.51 6.82 31.56
C GLY A 304 20.89 7.35 31.18
N ASP A 305 21.69 6.47 30.57
CA ASP A 305 23.04 6.78 30.08
C ASP A 305 23.00 7.40 28.67
N CYS A 306 23.94 8.29 28.38
CA CYS A 306 24.01 8.96 27.08
C CYS A 306 25.38 8.79 26.42
N VAL A 307 25.37 8.44 25.14
CA VAL A 307 26.56 8.41 24.28
C VAL A 307 26.29 9.19 23.00
N VAL A 308 27.00 10.30 22.81
CA VAL A 308 26.98 11.05 21.55
C VAL A 308 28.33 10.90 20.86
N GLY A 309 28.28 10.37 19.64
CA GLY A 309 29.43 10.10 18.79
C GLY A 309 30.24 8.88 19.17
N SER A 310 31.44 8.79 18.59
CA SER A 310 32.38 7.68 18.80
C SER A 310 33.80 8.20 18.94
N LYS A 311 34.58 7.58 19.84
CA LYS A 311 36.00 7.91 20.07
C LYS A 311 36.87 7.92 18.80
N ASN A 312 36.49 7.14 17.78
CA ASN A 312 37.27 6.92 16.57
C ASN A 312 36.64 7.56 15.31
N SER A 313 35.69 8.49 15.45
CA SER A 313 35.19 9.22 14.29
C SER A 313 36.12 10.39 13.95
N ASP A 314 36.68 10.40 12.73
CA ASP A 314 37.45 11.55 12.20
C ASP A 314 36.57 12.80 12.02
N ASN A 315 35.24 12.62 12.02
CA ASN A 315 34.27 13.70 12.01
C ASN A 315 34.05 14.22 13.43
N LYS A 316 34.34 15.52 13.60
CA LYS A 316 33.92 16.27 14.77
C LYS A 316 32.40 16.42 14.73
N LEU A 317 31.72 15.77 15.65
CA LEU A 317 30.28 15.91 15.83
C LEU A 317 29.99 17.11 16.73
N ASN A 318 28.81 17.70 16.56
CA ASN A 318 28.34 18.80 17.36
C ASN A 318 26.93 18.52 17.88
N VAL A 319 26.68 18.98 19.10
CA VAL A 319 25.35 19.19 19.66
C VAL A 319 25.17 20.69 19.83
N THR A 320 24.16 21.27 19.20
CA THR A 320 23.70 22.64 19.51
C THR A 320 22.52 22.52 20.45
N GLY A 321 22.55 23.18 21.61
CA GLY A 321 21.57 23.00 22.67
C GLY A 321 22.16 22.34 23.92
N ASN A 322 21.31 22.16 24.94
CA ASN A 322 21.70 21.63 26.23
C ASN A 322 21.72 20.10 26.22
N VAL A 323 22.57 19.51 27.05
CA VAL A 323 22.63 18.06 27.27
C VAL A 323 22.38 17.76 28.73
N ASN A 324 21.22 17.18 29.04
CA ASN A 324 20.83 16.77 30.38
C ASN A 324 20.72 15.24 30.45
N VAL A 325 21.49 14.63 31.35
CA VAL A 325 21.60 13.17 31.46
C VAL A 325 21.48 12.75 32.91
N GLY A 326 20.54 11.87 33.22
CA GLY A 326 20.35 11.32 34.55
C GLY A 326 21.47 10.38 34.99
N GLY A 327 21.94 9.53 34.06
CA GLY A 327 23.00 8.55 34.26
C GLY A 327 24.41 9.05 33.90
N ASP A 328 25.23 8.12 33.40
CA ASP A 328 26.59 8.38 32.92
C ASP A 328 26.56 8.94 31.48
N CYS A 329 27.49 9.84 31.15
CA CYS A 329 27.52 10.48 29.84
C CYS A 329 28.89 10.35 29.17
N LYS A 330 28.90 10.08 27.87
CA LYS A 330 30.10 10.07 27.01
C LYS A 330 29.87 10.95 25.79
N LEU A 331 30.53 12.09 25.77
CA LEU A 331 30.45 13.07 24.68
C LEU A 331 31.74 13.05 23.88
N TRP A 332 31.69 12.50 22.66
CA TRP A 332 32.76 12.56 21.66
C TRP A 332 32.52 13.67 20.63
N CYS A 333 31.78 14.70 21.05
CA CYS A 333 31.34 15.84 20.26
C CYS A 333 31.67 17.15 21.00
N ASP A 334 31.69 18.25 20.27
CA ASP A 334 31.56 19.57 20.91
C ASP A 334 30.07 19.81 21.26
N VAL A 335 29.83 20.51 22.37
CA VAL A 335 28.50 20.96 22.78
C VAL A 335 28.49 22.48 22.85
N ASP A 336 27.59 23.08 22.09
CA ASP A 336 27.29 24.51 22.16
C ASP A 336 26.03 24.75 23.02
N GLY A 337 26.23 24.64 24.33
CA GLY A 337 25.16 24.69 25.34
C GLY A 337 25.66 24.20 26.70
N ASP A 338 24.75 24.14 27.67
CA ASP A 338 25.06 23.64 29.01
C ASP A 338 25.06 22.11 29.03
N VAL A 339 25.90 21.52 29.88
CA VAL A 339 25.97 20.06 30.08
C VAL A 339 25.74 19.73 31.55
N ASN A 340 24.66 19.03 31.83
CA ASN A 340 24.25 18.59 33.16
C ASN A 340 24.21 17.05 33.22
N VAL A 341 25.07 16.45 34.03
CA VAL A 341 25.19 14.98 34.14
C VAL A 341 25.08 14.55 35.59
N GLY A 342 24.12 13.66 35.88
CA GLY A 342 23.93 13.08 37.21
C GLY A 342 25.07 12.14 37.63
N GLY A 343 25.55 11.32 36.69
CA GLY A 343 26.64 10.36 36.87
C GLY A 343 28.04 10.85 36.51
N ASP A 344 28.88 9.93 36.03
CA ASP A 344 30.23 10.20 35.53
C ASP A 344 30.19 10.76 34.10
N LEU A 345 31.10 11.68 33.78
CA LEU A 345 31.25 12.26 32.44
C LEU A 345 32.60 11.89 31.81
N VAL A 346 32.56 11.37 30.59
CA VAL A 346 33.71 11.31 29.69
C VAL A 346 33.54 12.37 28.60
N LEU A 347 34.45 13.34 28.56
CA LEU A 347 34.44 14.42 27.59
C LEU A 347 35.63 14.26 26.63
N GLY A 348 35.33 14.13 25.34
CA GLY A 348 36.30 14.10 24.24
C GLY A 348 36.22 15.32 23.31
N GLY A 349 35.30 16.25 23.55
CA GLY A 349 35.18 17.53 22.85
C GLY A 349 35.16 18.72 23.80
N ASN A 350 34.70 19.88 23.33
CA ASN A 350 34.60 21.10 24.12
C ASN A 350 33.15 21.40 24.51
N VAL A 351 32.95 22.06 25.65
CA VAL A 351 31.65 22.58 26.09
C VAL A 351 31.76 24.10 26.16
N SER A 352 30.86 24.82 25.49
CA SER A 352 30.85 26.29 25.50
C SER A 352 30.10 26.89 26.70
N GLY A 353 29.10 26.17 27.22
CA GLY A 353 28.26 26.58 28.35
C GLY A 353 28.77 26.11 29.72
N GLU A 354 27.85 26.09 30.69
CA GLU A 354 28.11 25.58 32.03
C GLU A 354 28.26 24.06 32.03
N LEU A 355 29.16 23.55 32.89
CA LEU A 355 29.42 22.13 33.05
C LEU A 355 29.15 21.71 34.49
N ASN A 356 28.05 20.99 34.71
CA ASN A 356 27.60 20.51 36.01
C ASN A 356 27.60 18.98 36.03
N VAL A 357 28.49 18.37 36.81
CA VAL A 357 28.63 16.91 36.88
C VAL A 357 28.57 16.43 38.32
N GLY A 358 27.66 15.51 38.61
CA GLY A 358 27.50 14.90 39.93
C GLY A 358 28.61 13.88 40.28
N GLY A 359 29.13 13.19 39.26
CA GLY A 359 30.21 12.21 39.37
C GLY A 359 31.60 12.74 38.99
N ARG A 360 32.44 11.84 38.44
CA ARG A 360 33.81 12.13 38.02
C ARG A 360 33.85 12.62 36.58
N ILE A 361 34.76 13.55 36.30
CA ILE A 361 35.04 14.03 34.94
C ILE A 361 36.34 13.40 34.44
N THR A 362 36.28 12.73 33.27
CA THR A 362 37.44 12.23 32.54
C THR A 362 37.55 12.95 31.20
N ASN A 363 38.63 13.72 31.02
CA ASN A 363 38.92 14.42 29.76
C ASN A 363 39.85 13.57 28.87
N LYS A 364 39.59 13.50 27.56
CA LYS A 364 40.31 12.61 26.62
C LYS A 364 40.79 13.30 25.35
#